data_AF-A0A8T3Q1E6-F1
#
_entry.id   AF-A0A8T3Q1E6-F1
#
_cell.length_a   1.000
_cell.length_b   1.000
_cell.length_c   1.000
_cell.angle_alpha   90.00
_cell.angle_beta   90.00
_cell.angle_gamma   90.00
#
_symmetry.space_group_name_H-M   'P 1'
#
loop_
_entity.id
_entity.type
_entity.pdbx_description
1 polymer ?
#
loop_
_entity_poly.entity_id
_entity_poly.type
_entity_poly.pdbx_seq_one_letter_code
_entity_poly.pdbx_strand_id
1 'polypeptide(L)'
;MRAHHPARSAHRGITALLAAATLAMTMAVAPALAAPPERVDEPIFLIFPDPANGVIVFWNTTREAFCAWEANDFEGDPPALQLVTASYHQVRSGPVIFRWAAVAHLELWTIDEGADLTGPCTDTDDSTEPWAVGTARAANNDNDLFHDESVAAGVKRTNSFGDRGRGTVWDANGDAWQYGWVFRAQLSNTGDFTVRADHTFLHRRG
;
A
#
# COMPACT_ATOMS: atom_id res chain seq x y z
N MET A 1 33.19 58.67 -5.66
CA MET A 1 32.84 60.08 -5.37
C MET A 1 31.66 60.10 -4.39
N ARG A 2 31.76 60.93 -3.35
CA ARG A 2 30.77 61.14 -2.28
C ARG A 2 29.71 62.18 -2.69
N ALA A 3 28.48 62.00 -2.22
CA ALA A 3 27.58 63.01 -1.61
C ALA A 3 26.27 62.27 -1.22
N HIS A 4 25.91 61.99 0.04
CA HIS A 4 25.43 62.82 1.17
C HIS A 4 24.12 63.63 0.97
N HIS A 5 23.03 63.06 1.54
CA HIS A 5 21.92 63.63 2.36
C HIS A 5 20.96 64.72 1.78
N PRO A 6 19.72 64.95 2.32
CA PRO A 6 19.21 64.62 3.68
C PRO A 6 17.73 64.14 3.86
N ALA A 7 17.45 63.74 5.13
CA ALA A 7 16.27 63.89 6.02
C ALA A 7 14.82 63.73 5.50
N ARG A 8 14.04 62.76 6.01
CA ARG A 8 13.19 62.77 7.23
C ARG A 8 12.16 63.92 7.30
N SER A 9 10.89 63.58 7.17
CA SER A 9 9.78 64.27 7.86
C SER A 9 8.94 63.26 8.63
N ALA A 10 8.73 63.56 9.90
CA ALA A 10 7.99 62.77 10.86
C ALA A 10 6.55 63.31 10.93
N HIS A 11 5.56 62.43 10.89
CA HIS A 11 4.26 62.73 11.48
C HIS A 11 4.09 61.96 12.78
N ARG A 12 4.15 62.75 13.86
CA ARG A 12 3.70 62.43 15.20
C ARG A 12 2.17 62.37 15.20
N GLY A 13 1.61 61.29 15.70
CA GLY A 13 0.22 61.18 16.13
C GLY A 13 0.18 60.39 17.44
N ILE A 14 0.01 61.12 18.55
CA ILE A 14 -0.14 60.64 19.93
C ILE A 14 -1.61 60.24 20.11
N THR A 15 -1.96 59.09 20.71
CA THR A 15 -2.58 58.86 22.07
C THR A 15 -3.57 57.68 21.86
N ALA A 16 -3.91 56.75 22.75
CA ALA A 16 -3.77 56.58 24.19
C ALA A 16 -3.88 55.08 24.57
N LEU A 17 -3.35 54.74 25.75
CA LEU A 17 -3.49 53.47 26.47
C LEU A 17 -4.91 53.25 27.05
N LEU A 18 -5.13 52.01 27.55
CA LEU A 18 -6.20 51.46 28.42
C LEU A 18 -7.22 50.59 27.65
N ALA A 19 -7.56 49.35 28.03
CA ALA A 19 -7.41 48.65 29.30
C ALA A 19 -7.35 47.13 29.08
N ALA A 20 -6.80 46.43 30.09
CA ALA A 20 -6.74 44.99 30.18
C ALA A 20 -8.13 44.32 30.21
N ALA A 21 -8.25 43.21 29.49
CA ALA A 21 -9.10 42.09 29.86
C ALA A 21 -8.48 40.81 29.30
N THR A 22 -7.65 40.17 30.12
CA THR A 22 -7.35 38.74 30.00
C THR A 22 -8.66 37.97 30.16
N LEU A 23 -9.34 37.67 29.06
CA LEU A 23 -10.23 36.53 29.02
C LEU A 23 -9.42 35.36 28.47
N ALA A 24 -8.90 34.55 29.40
CA ALA A 24 -8.49 33.20 29.11
C ALA A 24 -9.74 32.44 28.63
N MET A 25 -10.06 32.55 27.35
CA MET A 25 -10.80 31.50 26.66
C MET A 25 -9.81 30.35 26.50
N THR A 26 -9.60 29.59 27.57
CA THR A 26 -9.37 28.15 27.41
C THR A 26 -10.64 27.63 26.77
N MET A 27 -10.74 27.76 25.44
CA MET A 27 -11.60 26.88 24.69
C MET A 27 -11.08 25.50 25.03
N ALA A 28 -11.85 24.79 25.84
CA ALA A 28 -11.80 23.35 25.86
C ALA A 28 -12.15 22.94 24.43
N VAL A 29 -11.13 22.91 23.56
CA VAL A 29 -11.21 22.20 22.29
C VAL A 29 -11.40 20.77 22.77
N ALA A 30 -12.66 20.34 22.82
CA ALA A 30 -12.99 18.95 23.01
C ALA A 30 -12.07 18.19 22.04
N PRO A 31 -11.30 17.20 22.51
CA PRO A 31 -10.47 16.43 21.60
C PRO A 31 -11.42 15.94 20.52
N ALA A 32 -11.24 16.41 19.29
CA ALA A 32 -11.99 15.94 18.15
C ALA A 32 -11.80 14.43 18.15
N LEU A 33 -12.86 13.70 18.50
CA LEU A 33 -12.87 12.26 18.43
C LEU A 33 -12.55 11.94 16.97
N ALA A 34 -11.46 11.20 16.74
CA ALA A 34 -11.12 10.74 15.40
C ALA A 34 -12.36 10.03 14.84
N ALA A 35 -12.77 10.39 13.62
CA ALA A 35 -13.86 9.70 12.96
C ALA A 35 -13.57 8.19 12.89
N PRO A 36 -14.58 7.32 12.99
CA PRO A 36 -14.40 5.89 12.76
C PRO A 36 -13.70 5.66 11.41
N PRO A 37 -12.86 4.61 11.28
CA PRO A 37 -12.28 4.26 9.99
C PRO A 37 -13.37 4.06 8.94
N GLU A 38 -13.19 4.67 7.77
CA GLU A 38 -14.02 4.38 6.61
C GLU A 38 -13.75 2.95 6.16
N ARG A 39 -14.79 2.25 5.72
CA ARG A 39 -14.69 0.87 5.22
C ARG A 39 -15.31 0.81 3.83
N VAL A 40 -14.59 0.19 2.91
CA VAL A 40 -14.99 0.02 1.51
C VAL A 40 -14.67 -1.40 1.10
N ASP A 41 -15.57 -2.02 0.34
CA ASP A 41 -15.33 -3.33 -0.28
C ASP A 41 -14.70 -3.11 -1.66
N GLU A 42 -13.51 -3.65 -1.88
CA GLU A 42 -12.71 -3.41 -3.07
C GLU A 42 -12.27 -4.72 -3.75
N PRO A 43 -12.12 -4.75 -5.09
CA PRO A 43 -11.66 -5.92 -5.84
C PRO A 43 -10.13 -6.08 -5.73
N ILE A 44 -9.63 -6.35 -4.51
CA ILE A 44 -8.20 -6.45 -4.22
C ILE A 44 -7.68 -7.84 -4.57
N PHE A 45 -6.66 -7.93 -5.42
CA PHE A 45 -5.90 -9.15 -5.69
C PHE A 45 -4.40 -8.83 -5.72
N LEU A 46 -3.56 -9.87 -5.59
CA LEU A 46 -2.10 -9.73 -5.64
C LEU A 46 -1.52 -10.66 -6.70
N ILE A 47 -0.57 -10.15 -7.47
CA ILE A 47 0.20 -10.94 -8.43
C ILE A 47 1.66 -10.54 -8.28
N PHE A 48 2.53 -11.53 -8.08
CA PHE A 48 3.97 -11.28 -7.97
C PHE A 48 4.79 -12.53 -8.31
N PRO A 49 5.98 -12.35 -8.90
CA PRO A 49 6.90 -13.46 -9.10
C PRO A 49 7.61 -13.83 -7.79
N ASP A 50 7.85 -15.12 -7.60
CA ASP A 50 8.64 -15.72 -6.53
C ASP A 50 9.72 -16.62 -7.16
N PRO A 51 10.78 -16.00 -7.72
CA PRO A 51 11.82 -16.74 -8.44
C PRO A 51 12.62 -17.69 -7.54
N ALA A 52 12.65 -17.44 -6.22
CA ALA A 52 13.31 -18.32 -5.27
C ALA A 52 12.63 -19.70 -5.17
N ASN A 53 11.31 -19.73 -5.38
CA ASN A 53 10.52 -20.96 -5.42
C ASN A 53 10.10 -21.36 -6.85
N GLY A 54 10.52 -20.60 -7.88
CA GLY A 54 10.22 -20.88 -9.28
C GLY A 54 8.74 -20.74 -9.64
N VAL A 55 8.00 -19.85 -8.96
CA VAL A 55 6.55 -19.70 -9.17
C VAL A 55 6.12 -18.24 -9.32
N ILE A 56 5.02 -17.99 -10.03
CA ILE A 56 4.24 -16.75 -9.99
C ILE A 56 2.99 -17.00 -9.15
N VAL A 57 2.71 -16.05 -8.26
CA VAL A 57 1.64 -16.16 -7.28
C VAL A 57 0.45 -15.32 -7.73
N PHE A 58 -0.74 -15.90 -7.73
CA PHE A 58 -2.00 -15.21 -7.95
C PHE A 58 -2.89 -15.38 -6.72
N TRP A 59 -3.13 -14.32 -5.96
CA TRP A 59 -3.98 -14.34 -4.78
C TRP A 59 -5.27 -13.56 -5.01
N ASN A 60 -6.41 -14.17 -4.69
CA ASN A 60 -7.76 -13.65 -4.96
C ASN A 60 -8.07 -13.38 -6.44
N THR A 61 -7.34 -14.02 -7.35
CA THR A 61 -7.59 -14.05 -8.79
C THR A 61 -7.06 -15.39 -9.35
N THR A 62 -7.31 -15.69 -10.62
CA THR A 62 -6.66 -16.80 -11.34
C THR A 62 -5.74 -16.24 -12.42
N ARG A 63 -4.76 -17.03 -12.86
CA ARG A 63 -3.92 -16.62 -14.00
C ARG A 63 -4.77 -16.31 -15.22
N GLU A 64 -5.71 -17.18 -15.58
CA GLU A 64 -6.54 -17.01 -16.78
C GLU A 64 -7.39 -15.74 -16.72
N ALA A 65 -8.00 -15.45 -15.56
CA ALA A 65 -8.82 -14.25 -15.38
C ALA A 65 -7.97 -12.99 -15.48
N PHE A 66 -6.78 -12.98 -14.88
CA PHE A 66 -5.85 -11.86 -14.99
C PHE A 66 -5.35 -11.67 -16.43
N CYS A 67 -4.89 -12.74 -17.09
CA CYS A 67 -4.36 -12.65 -18.44
C CYS A 67 -5.42 -12.28 -19.48
N ALA A 68 -6.68 -12.68 -19.28
CA ALA A 68 -7.78 -12.21 -20.11
C ALA A 68 -8.04 -10.71 -19.93
N TRP A 69 -7.92 -10.20 -18.70
CA TRP A 69 -8.07 -8.77 -18.42
C TRP A 69 -6.89 -7.95 -18.98
N GLU A 70 -5.65 -8.43 -18.81
CA GLU A 70 -4.45 -7.83 -19.40
C GLU A 70 -4.51 -7.81 -20.93
N ALA A 71 -4.90 -8.93 -21.57
CA ALA A 71 -5.05 -9.01 -23.03
C ALA A 71 -6.15 -8.09 -23.58
N ASN A 72 -7.03 -7.59 -22.72
CA ASN A 72 -8.06 -6.60 -23.05
C ASN A 72 -7.67 -5.19 -22.58
N ASP A 73 -6.36 -4.89 -22.49
CA ASP A 73 -5.82 -3.60 -22.07
C ASP A 73 -6.38 -3.12 -20.70
N PHE A 74 -6.68 -4.07 -19.81
CA PHE A 74 -7.29 -3.82 -18.50
C PHE A 74 -8.67 -3.15 -18.55
N GLU A 75 -9.38 -3.22 -19.69
CA GLU A 75 -10.76 -2.73 -19.78
C GLU A 75 -11.73 -3.69 -19.06
N GLY A 76 -12.67 -3.11 -18.31
CA GLY A 76 -13.70 -3.84 -17.57
C GLY A 76 -13.43 -3.92 -16.06
N ASP A 77 -14.18 -4.80 -15.39
CA ASP A 77 -14.04 -5.00 -13.95
C ASP A 77 -12.74 -5.77 -13.64
N PRO A 78 -11.99 -5.40 -12.59
CA PRO A 78 -10.80 -6.14 -12.19
C PRO A 78 -11.13 -7.60 -11.82
N PRO A 79 -10.25 -8.57 -12.14
CA PRO A 79 -10.54 -10.01 -12.07
C PRO A 79 -10.41 -10.58 -10.65
N ALA A 80 -10.80 -9.81 -9.63
CA ALA A 80 -10.83 -10.29 -8.25
C ALA A 80 -11.99 -11.28 -8.08
N LEU A 81 -11.70 -12.46 -7.50
CA LEU A 81 -12.71 -13.49 -7.25
C LEU A 81 -13.68 -13.09 -6.13
N GLN A 82 -13.22 -12.26 -5.19
CA GLN A 82 -14.01 -11.79 -4.05
C GLN A 82 -13.67 -10.34 -3.74
N LEU A 83 -14.65 -9.58 -3.25
CA LEU A 83 -14.37 -8.25 -2.67
C LEU A 83 -13.70 -8.40 -1.30
N VAL A 84 -12.78 -7.50 -1.02
CA VAL A 84 -12.04 -7.42 0.24
C VAL A 84 -12.44 -6.13 0.94
N THR A 85 -12.94 -6.23 2.17
CA THR A 85 -13.19 -5.05 2.99
C THR A 85 -11.86 -4.41 3.41
N ALA A 86 -11.58 -3.26 2.82
CA ALA A 86 -10.51 -2.39 3.24
C ALA A 86 -11.01 -1.38 4.29
N SER A 87 -10.06 -0.84 5.03
CA SER A 87 -10.29 0.25 5.97
C SER A 87 -9.29 1.36 5.75
N TYR A 88 -9.81 2.58 5.74
CA TYR A 88 -9.06 3.82 5.60
C TYR A 88 -9.15 4.58 6.92
N HIS A 89 -7.99 4.92 7.47
CA HIS A 89 -7.93 5.72 8.69
C HIS A 89 -6.98 6.90 8.52
N GLN A 90 -7.55 8.08 8.37
CA GLN A 90 -6.79 9.33 8.40
C GLN A 90 -6.31 9.58 9.84
N VAL A 91 -5.00 9.66 10.03
CA VAL A 91 -4.45 10.05 11.34
C VAL A 91 -4.38 11.57 11.42
N ARG A 92 -4.68 12.14 12.59
CA ARG A 92 -4.85 13.59 12.85
C ARG A 92 -3.75 14.51 12.31
N SER A 93 -2.55 14.00 12.09
CA SER A 93 -1.40 14.74 11.55
C SER A 93 -0.57 13.91 10.57
N GLY A 94 -1.20 13.04 9.78
CA GLY A 94 -0.47 12.20 8.84
C GLY A 94 -1.36 11.43 7.86
N PRO A 95 -0.76 10.61 6.98
CA PRO A 95 -1.48 9.90 5.94
C PRO A 95 -2.64 9.02 6.36
N VAL A 96 -3.44 8.74 5.35
CA VAL A 96 -4.42 7.67 5.35
C VAL A 96 -3.68 6.34 5.49
N ILE A 97 -4.08 5.58 6.50
CA ILE A 97 -3.64 4.20 6.68
C ILE A 97 -4.65 3.33 5.94
N PHE A 98 -4.20 2.64 4.89
CA PHE A 98 -4.97 1.65 4.16
C PHE A 98 -4.64 0.26 4.70
N ARG A 99 -5.67 -0.47 5.12
CA ARG A 99 -5.51 -1.80 5.69
C ARG A 99 -6.59 -2.72 5.21
N TRP A 100 -6.19 -3.93 4.89
CA TRP A 100 -7.10 -5.03 4.64
C TRP A 100 -6.49 -6.35 5.13
N ALA A 101 -7.37 -7.32 5.37
CA ALA A 101 -6.97 -8.70 5.60
C ALA A 101 -8.10 -9.62 5.17
N ALA A 102 -7.78 -10.62 4.35
CA ALA A 102 -8.76 -11.58 3.85
C ALA A 102 -8.14 -12.95 3.67
N VAL A 103 -9.00 -13.97 3.60
CA VAL A 103 -8.63 -15.32 3.15
C VAL A 103 -9.25 -15.50 1.79
N ALA A 104 -8.44 -15.84 0.80
CA ALA A 104 -8.91 -16.00 -0.58
C ALA A 104 -8.18 -17.14 -1.28
N HIS A 105 -8.63 -17.41 -2.50
CA HIS A 105 -8.01 -18.32 -3.46
C HIS A 105 -6.54 -17.97 -3.69
N LEU A 106 -5.73 -19.00 -3.95
CA LEU A 106 -4.32 -18.88 -4.25
C LEU A 106 -3.95 -19.86 -5.36
N GLU A 107 -3.30 -19.37 -6.42
CA GLU A 107 -2.64 -20.19 -7.42
C GLU A 107 -1.14 -19.92 -7.42
N LEU A 108 -0.38 -20.99 -7.63
CA LEU A 108 1.05 -20.94 -7.88
C LEU A 108 1.29 -21.55 -9.25
N TRP A 109 1.86 -20.77 -10.16
CA TRP A 109 2.18 -21.16 -11.53
C TRP A 109 3.68 -21.27 -11.69
N THR A 110 4.19 -22.31 -12.33
CA THR A 110 5.62 -22.45 -12.58
C THR A 110 6.10 -21.32 -13.49
N ILE A 111 7.23 -20.70 -13.16
CA ILE A 111 7.91 -19.75 -14.05
C ILE A 111 8.57 -20.52 -15.19
N ASP A 112 8.37 -20.06 -16.42
CA ASP A 112 8.91 -20.70 -17.61
C ASP A 112 10.45 -20.71 -17.63
N GLU A 113 11.04 -21.72 -18.27
CA GLU A 113 12.48 -21.88 -18.30
C GLU A 113 13.15 -20.72 -19.06
N GLY A 114 13.94 -19.92 -18.34
CA GLY A 114 14.64 -18.77 -18.93
C GLY A 114 13.79 -17.50 -19.04
N ALA A 115 12.62 -17.45 -18.40
CA ALA A 115 11.80 -16.26 -18.27
C ALA A 115 12.60 -15.07 -17.71
N ASP A 116 12.37 -13.88 -18.26
CA ASP A 116 13.02 -12.63 -17.86
C ASP A 116 12.20 -11.81 -16.86
N LEU A 117 11.06 -12.36 -16.40
CA LEU A 117 10.14 -11.75 -15.45
C LEU A 117 9.50 -10.46 -16.00
N THR A 118 9.16 -10.46 -17.28
CA THR A 118 8.55 -9.31 -17.97
C THR A 118 7.07 -9.15 -17.69
N GLY A 119 6.37 -10.23 -17.33
CA GLY A 119 4.94 -10.18 -17.07
C GLY A 119 4.37 -11.55 -16.72
N PRO A 120 3.46 -11.62 -15.74
CA PRO A 120 3.03 -12.89 -15.18
C PRO A 120 2.36 -13.81 -16.21
N CYS A 121 1.77 -13.27 -17.27
CA CYS A 121 1.12 -14.04 -18.32
C CYS A 121 2.09 -14.68 -19.30
N THR A 122 3.12 -13.94 -19.72
CA THR A 122 4.19 -14.42 -20.61
C THR A 122 5.15 -15.34 -19.87
N ASP A 123 5.44 -15.08 -18.59
CA ASP A 123 6.39 -15.89 -17.81
C ASP A 123 5.80 -17.23 -17.30
N THR A 124 4.56 -17.57 -17.70
CA THR A 124 3.85 -18.80 -17.29
C THR A 124 3.08 -19.46 -18.43
N ASP A 125 3.37 -19.11 -19.69
CA ASP A 125 2.61 -19.57 -20.85
C ASP A 125 2.98 -20.95 -21.37
N ASP A 126 4.11 -21.52 -20.94
CA ASP A 126 4.45 -22.93 -21.18
C ASP A 126 3.60 -23.89 -20.31
N SER A 127 2.97 -23.38 -19.26
CA SER A 127 2.09 -24.15 -18.37
C SER A 127 0.62 -24.04 -18.80
N THR A 128 -0.09 -25.17 -18.80
CA THR A 128 -1.54 -25.22 -19.11
C THR A 128 -2.43 -25.27 -17.87
N GLU A 129 -1.85 -25.49 -16.69
CA GLU A 129 -2.54 -25.59 -15.41
C GLU A 129 -1.63 -25.08 -14.26
N PRO A 130 -2.19 -24.60 -13.14
CA PRO A 130 -1.40 -24.18 -11.99
C PRO A 130 -0.63 -25.38 -11.41
N TRP A 131 0.60 -25.14 -10.97
CA TRP A 131 1.39 -26.15 -10.25
C TRP A 131 0.70 -26.57 -8.95
N ALA A 132 0.17 -25.58 -8.20
CA ALA A 132 -0.60 -25.83 -6.99
C ALA A 132 -1.69 -24.78 -6.77
N VAL A 133 -2.79 -25.20 -6.16
CA VAL A 133 -3.96 -24.35 -5.87
C VAL A 133 -4.36 -24.50 -4.42
N GLY A 134 -4.85 -23.44 -3.78
CA GLY A 134 -5.43 -23.53 -2.46
C GLY A 134 -5.94 -22.21 -1.93
N THR A 135 -5.67 -21.94 -0.65
CA THR A 135 -6.13 -20.71 0.00
C THR A 135 -5.04 -20.10 0.86
N ALA A 136 -4.97 -18.78 0.85
CA ALA A 136 -4.07 -18.01 1.70
C ALA A 136 -4.81 -16.90 2.42
N ARG A 137 -4.44 -16.69 3.69
CA ARG A 137 -4.73 -15.44 4.38
C ARG A 137 -3.67 -14.43 3.98
N ALA A 138 -4.08 -13.30 3.42
CA ALA A 138 -3.22 -12.15 3.18
C ALA A 138 -3.67 -10.96 4.04
N ALA A 139 -2.73 -10.08 4.36
CA ALA A 139 -2.98 -8.83 5.04
C ALA A 139 -1.99 -7.78 4.58
N ASN A 140 -2.47 -6.56 4.40
CA ASN A 140 -1.67 -5.42 4.01
C ASN A 140 -1.85 -4.28 5.00
N ASN A 141 -0.79 -3.50 5.15
CA ASN A 141 -0.84 -2.20 5.79
C ASN A 141 -0.03 -1.23 4.95
N ASP A 142 -0.73 -0.35 4.24
CA ASP A 142 -0.14 0.68 3.41
C ASP A 142 -0.32 2.07 4.01
N ASN A 143 0.66 2.92 3.74
CA ASN A 143 0.58 4.34 3.97
C ASN A 143 0.28 4.95 2.62
N ASP A 144 -0.99 5.12 2.29
CA ASP A 144 -1.47 5.64 1.01
C ASP A 144 -0.54 6.71 0.41
N LEU A 145 0.36 6.25 -0.48
CA LEU A 145 1.42 7.07 -1.07
C LEU A 145 0.89 7.93 -2.20
N PHE A 146 -0.35 7.65 -2.63
CA PHE A 146 -0.90 8.10 -3.90
C PHE A 146 -2.14 9.00 -3.72
N HIS A 147 -2.81 9.02 -2.55
CA HIS A 147 -3.76 10.09 -2.20
C HIS A 147 -3.06 11.37 -1.71
N ASP A 148 -2.41 12.00 -2.70
CA ASP A 148 -2.26 13.41 -3.11
C ASP A 148 -2.55 14.63 -2.19
N GLU A 149 -2.74 14.51 -0.87
CA GLU A 149 -2.73 15.72 0.00
C GLU A 149 -1.62 15.68 1.07
N SER A 150 -1.22 14.49 1.52
CA SER A 150 -0.19 14.34 2.55
C SER A 150 1.24 14.48 2.01
N VAL A 151 1.47 14.12 0.74
CA VAL A 151 2.76 14.25 0.05
C VAL A 151 3.09 15.72 -0.22
N ALA A 152 2.10 16.52 -0.62
CA ALA A 152 2.23 17.96 -0.84
C ALA A 152 2.50 18.75 0.45
N ALA A 153 2.02 18.27 1.61
CA ALA A 153 2.23 18.90 2.92
C ALA A 153 3.64 18.67 3.52
N GLY A 154 4.56 18.00 2.81
CA GLY A 154 5.89 17.68 3.33
C GLY A 154 5.89 16.63 4.46
N VAL A 155 4.75 16.03 4.76
CA VAL A 155 4.59 14.93 5.72
C VAL A 155 4.84 13.61 4.99
N LYS A 156 6.04 13.48 4.41
CA LYS A 156 6.51 12.19 3.87
C LYS A 156 6.82 11.29 5.07
N ARG A 157 6.40 10.04 5.02
CA ARG A 157 6.51 9.10 6.15
C ARG A 157 7.73 8.19 6.01
N THR A 158 8.26 7.76 7.16
CA THR A 158 9.34 6.76 7.29
C THR A 158 8.90 5.43 7.93
N ASN A 159 7.60 5.15 8.11
CA ASN A 159 7.19 3.85 8.62
C ASN A 159 7.09 2.82 7.49
N SER A 160 7.39 1.57 7.80
CA SER A 160 7.29 0.50 6.80
C SER A 160 5.84 0.20 6.44
N PHE A 161 5.61 -0.12 5.17
CA PHE A 161 4.37 -0.59 4.58
C PHE A 161 4.59 -1.90 3.83
N GLY A 162 3.51 -2.59 3.45
CA GLY A 162 3.56 -3.78 2.62
C GLY A 162 2.55 -4.83 3.07
N ASP A 163 2.68 -6.02 2.49
CA ASP A 163 1.78 -7.14 2.70
C ASP A 163 2.51 -8.39 3.21
N ARG A 164 1.70 -9.32 3.68
CA ARG A 164 2.13 -10.66 4.05
C ARG A 164 1.01 -11.62 3.79
N GLY A 165 1.35 -12.85 3.48
CA GLY A 165 0.37 -13.90 3.39
C GLY A 165 0.92 -15.26 3.75
N ARG A 166 -0.02 -16.16 4.06
CA ARG A 166 0.28 -17.54 4.41
C ARG A 166 -0.92 -18.43 4.09
N GLY A 167 -0.66 -19.55 3.42
CA GLY A 167 -1.69 -20.44 2.92
C GLY A 167 -1.27 -21.90 2.83
N THR A 168 -2.25 -22.75 2.57
CA THR A 168 -2.01 -24.14 2.15
C THR A 168 -2.46 -24.26 0.70
N VAL A 169 -1.63 -24.90 -0.11
CA VAL A 169 -1.92 -25.25 -1.51
C VAL A 169 -1.71 -26.75 -1.70
N TRP A 170 -2.31 -27.30 -2.73
CA TRP A 170 -2.22 -28.70 -3.09
C TRP A 170 -1.75 -28.80 -4.54
N ASP A 171 -0.75 -29.63 -4.78
CA ASP A 171 -0.29 -29.92 -6.14
C ASP A 171 -1.18 -30.97 -6.84
N ALA A 172 -0.89 -31.25 -8.11
CA ALA A 172 -1.63 -32.23 -8.90
C ALA A 172 -1.60 -33.67 -8.32
N ASN A 173 -0.62 -34.01 -7.48
CA ASN A 173 -0.54 -35.31 -6.80
C ASN A 173 -1.38 -35.35 -5.50
N GLY A 174 -1.99 -34.22 -5.12
CA GLY A 174 -2.70 -34.06 -3.87
C GLY A 174 -1.78 -33.83 -2.66
N ASP A 175 -0.49 -33.59 -2.88
CA ASP A 175 0.44 -33.28 -1.80
C ASP A 175 0.18 -31.86 -1.29
N ALA A 176 0.08 -31.73 0.03
CA ALA A 176 -0.15 -30.44 0.65
C ALA A 176 1.17 -29.68 0.85
N TRP A 177 1.18 -28.41 0.47
CA TRP A 177 2.29 -27.48 0.63
C TRP A 177 1.86 -26.27 1.44
N GLN A 178 2.78 -25.78 2.26
CA GLN A 178 2.62 -24.54 2.98
C GLN A 178 3.40 -23.45 2.24
N TYR A 179 2.66 -22.46 1.75
CA TYR A 179 3.23 -21.26 1.12
C TYR A 179 3.09 -20.06 2.04
N GLY A 180 4.02 -19.10 1.92
CA GLY A 180 3.87 -17.79 2.55
C GLY A 180 4.89 -16.78 2.06
N TRP A 181 4.53 -15.51 2.23
CA TRP A 181 5.33 -14.38 1.81
C TRP A 181 5.23 -13.23 2.82
N VAL A 182 6.26 -12.39 2.84
CA VAL A 182 6.31 -11.12 3.57
C VAL A 182 7.05 -10.13 2.71
N PHE A 183 6.38 -9.04 2.36
CA PHE A 183 7.00 -7.86 1.79
C PHE A 183 6.83 -6.68 2.73
N ARG A 184 7.92 -5.99 3.02
CA ARG A 184 7.91 -4.71 3.73
C ARG A 184 8.85 -3.75 3.07
N ALA A 185 8.33 -2.62 2.62
CA ALA A 185 9.10 -1.50 2.14
C ALA A 185 8.98 -0.31 3.07
N GLN A 186 9.82 0.69 2.85
CA GLN A 186 9.78 1.98 3.51
C GLN A 186 10.25 3.03 2.51
N LEU A 187 9.57 4.18 2.50
CA LEU A 187 10.09 5.39 1.86
C LEU A 187 10.69 6.29 2.93
N SER A 188 11.78 6.99 2.60
CA SER A 188 12.31 8.04 3.47
C SER A 188 11.62 9.37 3.20
N ASN A 189 11.86 10.38 4.04
CA ASN A 189 11.36 11.73 3.81
C ASN A 189 11.95 12.38 2.55
N THR A 190 13.11 11.90 2.10
CA THR A 190 13.76 12.30 0.85
C THR A 190 13.29 11.50 -0.36
N GLY A 191 12.41 10.50 -0.16
CA GLY A 191 11.88 9.64 -1.21
C GLY A 191 12.71 8.39 -1.48
N ASP A 192 13.71 8.09 -0.65
CA ASP A 192 14.53 6.90 -0.80
C ASP A 192 13.70 5.66 -0.45
N PHE A 193 13.60 4.74 -1.40
CA PHE A 193 12.93 3.46 -1.21
C PHE A 193 13.89 2.45 -0.57
N THR A 194 13.40 1.71 0.42
CA THR A 194 14.18 0.66 1.10
C THR A 194 13.29 -0.53 1.37
N VAL A 195 13.69 -1.70 0.88
CA VAL A 195 13.10 -2.98 1.28
C VAL A 195 13.62 -3.34 2.68
N ARG A 196 12.68 -3.58 3.60
CA ARG A 196 12.93 -3.92 5.01
C ARG A 196 12.77 -5.41 5.28
N ALA A 197 11.91 -6.08 4.52
CA ALA A 197 11.76 -7.53 4.52
C ALA A 197 11.24 -7.96 3.15
N ASP A 198 11.81 -9.03 2.62
CA ASP A 198 11.35 -9.68 1.39
C ASP A 198 11.70 -11.16 1.53
N HIS A 199 10.69 -11.95 1.86
CA HIS A 199 10.84 -13.35 2.19
C HIS A 199 9.66 -14.15 1.66
N THR A 200 9.97 -15.22 0.95
CA THR A 200 9.01 -16.24 0.56
C THR A 200 9.44 -17.58 1.14
N PHE A 201 8.49 -18.50 1.30
CA PHE A 201 8.79 -19.89 1.63
C PHE A 201 7.73 -20.82 1.04
N LEU A 202 8.19 -21.99 0.65
CA LEU A 202 7.37 -23.08 0.18
C LEU A 202 7.93 -24.40 0.74
N HIS A 203 7.14 -25.11 1.53
CA HIS A 203 7.56 -26.41 2.07
C HIS A 203 6.41 -27.40 2.10
N ARG A 204 6.72 -28.66 1.82
CA ARG A 204 5.75 -29.75 1.91
C ARG A 204 5.28 -29.92 3.36
N ARG A 205 3.97 -30.13 3.54
CA ARG A 205 3.39 -30.52 4.83
C ARG A 205 3.50 -32.04 4.96
N GLY A 206 4.21 -32.50 6.00
CA GLY A 206 4.33 -33.92 6.33
C GLY A 206 3.08 -34.50 6.98
#